data_AF-A0A3B9SGD8-F1
#
_entry.id   AF-A0A3B9SGD8-F1
#
_cell.length_a   1.000
_cell.length_b   1.000
_cell.length_c   1.000
_cell.angle_alpha   90.00
_cell.angle_beta   90.00
_cell.angle_gamma   90.00
#
_symmetry.space_group_name_H-M   'P 1'
#
loop_
_entity.id
_entity.type
_entity.pdbx_description
1 polymer ?
#
loop_
_entity_poly.entity_id
_entity_poly.type
_entity_poly.pdbx_seq_one_letter_code
_entity_poly.pdbx_strand_id
1 'polypeptide(L)' 'MANAADKKSVIIENLRDMGLNDETIFKCMTLFDEKNYSELEKFLKSYRQTLLDNIHMYNDRIDCLDYFTYKHLRNGGI' A
#
# COMPACT_ATOMS: atom_id res chain seq x y z
N MET A 1 31.24 1.73 8.63
CA MET A 1 30.84 0.32 8.88
C MET A 1 29.40 0.37 9.31
N ALA A 2 28.45 -0.12 8.49
CA ALA A 2 27.04 -0.15 8.90
C ALA A 2 26.84 -1.27 9.94
N ASN A 3 26.41 -0.90 11.14
CA ASN A 3 26.07 -1.83 12.21
C ASN A 3 24.79 -2.62 11.81
N ALA A 4 24.56 -3.78 12.43
CA ALA A 4 23.33 -4.54 12.26
C ALA A 4 22.07 -3.73 12.62
N ALA A 5 22.19 -2.78 13.55
CA ALA A 5 21.15 -1.81 13.87
C ALA A 5 20.79 -0.92 12.65
N ASP A 6 21.80 -0.44 11.92
CA ASP A 6 21.62 0.41 10.74
C ASP A 6 20.93 -0.36 9.59
N LYS A 7 21.17 -1.68 9.49
CA LYS A 7 20.47 -2.51 8.49
C LYS A 7 18.99 -2.70 8.82
N LYS A 8 18.64 -2.89 10.09
CA LYS A 8 17.24 -3.04 10.51
C LYS A 8 16.47 -1.73 10.38
N SER A 9 17.09 -0.59 10.70
CA SER A 9 16.44 0.72 10.53
C SER A 9 16.09 0.98 9.07
N VAL A 10 17.01 0.69 8.14
CA VAL A 10 16.75 0.82 6.70
C VAL A 10 15.57 -0.05 6.24
N ILE A 11 15.44 -1.28 6.75
CA ILE A 11 14.30 -2.15 6.40
C ILE A 11 12.99 -1.56 6.94
N ILE A 12 12.97 -1.07 8.18
CA ILE A 12 11.78 -0.45 8.78
C ILE A 12 11.36 0.80 7.99
N GLU A 13 12.31 1.65 7.62
CA GLU A 13 12.06 2.83 6.79
C GLU A 13 11.47 2.44 5.43
N ASN A 14 12.07 1.45 4.75
CA ASN A 14 11.54 0.96 3.48
C ASN A 14 10.10 0.44 3.61
N LEU A 15 9.77 -0.27 4.69
CA LEU A 15 8.40 -0.75 4.93
C LEU A 15 7.43 0.41 5.18
N ARG A 16 7.88 1.45 5.89
CA ARG A 16 7.09 2.67 6.13
C ARG A 16 6.85 3.45 4.84
N ASP A 17 7.84 3.55 3.97
CA ASP A 17 7.73 4.20 2.66
C ASP A 17 6.74 3.49 1.73
N MET A 18 6.49 2.19 1.94
CA MET A 18 5.43 1.44 1.24
C MET A 18 4.02 1.77 1.75
N GLY A 19 3.88 2.59 2.80
CA GLY A 19 2.60 2.93 3.42
C GLY A 19 2.09 1.89 4.43
N LEU A 20 2.94 0.95 4.87
CA LEU A 20 2.58 0.01 5.94
C LEU A 20 2.49 0.75 7.27
N ASN A 21 1.51 0.37 8.09
CA ASN A 21 1.35 0.92 9.44
C ASN A 21 2.28 0.20 10.44
N ASP A 22 2.44 0.76 11.64
CA ASP A 22 3.38 0.23 12.63
C ASP A 22 3.08 -1.22 13.04
N GLU A 23 1.80 -1.63 13.06
CA GLU A 23 1.39 -3.01 13.32
C GLU A 23 1.89 -3.98 12.24
N THR A 24 1.68 -3.62 10.97
CA THR A 24 2.14 -4.46 9.84
C THR A 24 3.65 -4.44 9.69
N ILE A 25 4.31 -3.32 9.96
CA ILE A 25 5.78 -3.24 10.03
C ILE A 25 6.31 -4.20 11.09
N PHE A 26 5.73 -4.23 12.29
CA PHE A 26 6.14 -5.15 13.36
C PHE A 26 6.02 -6.62 12.93
N LYS A 27 4.92 -6.98 12.26
CA LYS A 27 4.74 -8.33 11.69
C LYS A 27 5.81 -8.66 10.65
N CYS A 28 6.09 -7.75 9.71
CA CYS A 28 7.14 -7.93 8.70
C CYS A 28 8.52 -8.12 9.33
N MET A 29 8.85 -7.31 10.34
CA MET A 29 10.13 -7.41 11.05
C MET A 29 10.26 -8.72 11.84
N THR A 30 9.17 -9.21 12.43
CA THR A 30 9.15 -10.52 13.10
C THR A 30 9.47 -11.65 12.11
N LEU A 31 8.79 -11.67 10.96
CA LEU A 31 9.06 -12.67 9.91
C LEU A 31 10.48 -12.56 9.34
N PHE A 32 11.01 -11.34 9.23
CA PHE A 32 12.37 -11.09 8.78
C PHE A 32 13.41 -11.63 9.77
N ASP A 33 13.21 -11.40 11.08
CA ASP A 33 14.09 -11.86 12.15
C ASP A 33 14.06 -13.40 12.29
N GLU A 34 12.89 -14.01 12.08
CA GLU A 34 12.71 -15.47 12.03
C GLU A 34 13.24 -16.11 10.74
N LYS A 35 13.72 -15.30 9.77
CA LYS A 35 14.11 -15.74 8.41
C LYS A 35 12.99 -16.46 7.66
N ASN A 36 11.73 -16.19 8.01
CA ASN A 36 10.56 -16.74 7.35
C ASN A 36 10.20 -15.92 6.11
N TYR A 37 11.10 -15.95 5.12
CA TYR A 37 10.98 -15.13 3.92
C TYR A 37 9.81 -15.54 3.03
N SER A 38 9.37 -16.80 3.09
CA SER A 38 8.22 -17.28 2.32
C SER A 38 6.92 -16.60 2.77
N GLU A 39 6.66 -16.53 4.07
CA GLU A 39 5.47 -15.87 4.59
C GLU A 39 5.57 -14.34 4.43
N LEU A 40 6.78 -13.77 4.56
CA LEU A 40 7.01 -12.35 4.27
C LEU A 40 6.69 -12.01 2.81
N GLU A 41 7.18 -12.82 1.86
CA GLU A 41 6.91 -12.61 0.43
C GLU A 41 5.41 -12.72 0.12
N LYS A 42 4.73 -13.72 0.70
CA LYS A 42 3.29 -13.91 0.56
C LYS A 42 2.51 -12.70 1.11
N PHE A 43 2.90 -12.19 2.28
CA PHE A 43 2.32 -10.98 2.85
C PHE A 43 2.48 -9.78 1.92
N LEU A 44 3.69 -9.52 1.43
CA LEU A 44 3.98 -8.39 0.54
C LEU A 44 3.22 -8.49 -0.79
N LYS A 45 3.07 -9.70 -1.35
CA LYS A 45 2.23 -9.94 -2.54
C LYS A 45 0.77 -9.60 -2.30
N SER A 46 0.22 -10.00 -1.15
CA SER A 46 -1.16 -9.66 -0.77
C SER A 46 -1.34 -8.15 -0.55
N TYR A 47 -0.35 -7.49 0.05
CA TYR A 47 -0.38 -6.04 0.25
C TYR A 47 -0.34 -5.31 -1.10
N ARG A 48 0.50 -5.75 -2.04
CA ARG A 48 0.50 -5.23 -3.41
C ARG A 48 -0.87 -5.35 -4.08
N GLN A 49 -1.57 -6.48 -3.89
CA GLN A 49 -2.92 -6.64 -4.43
C GLN A 49 -3.89 -5.63 -3.82
N THR A 50 -3.83 -5.41 -2.50
CA THR A 50 -4.66 -4.41 -1.81
C THR A 50 -4.43 -2.99 -2.37
N LEU A 51 -3.18 -2.63 -2.68
CA LEU A 51 -2.87 -1.35 -3.31
C LEU A 51 -3.50 -1.22 -4.70
N LEU A 52 -3.46 -2.28 -5.51
CA LEU A 52 -4.09 -2.30 -6.83
C LEU A 52 -5.62 -2.20 -6.71
N ASP A 53 -6.22 -2.93 -5.79
CA ASP A 53 -7.67 -2.90 -5.55
C ASP A 53 -8.12 -1.48 -5.14
N ASN A 54 -7.33 -0.80 -4.31
CA ASN A 54 -7.58 0.59 -3.95
C ASN A 54 -7.50 1.52 -5.15
N ILE A 55 -6.50 1.37 -6.03
CA ILE A 55 -6.39 2.16 -7.27
C ILE A 55 -7.63 1.95 -8.14
N HIS A 56 -8.03 0.70 -8.36
CA HIS A 56 -9.22 0.39 -9.14
C HIS A 56 -10.49 1.01 -8.53
N MET A 57 -10.67 0.87 -7.22
CA MET A 57 -11.79 1.50 -6.51
C MET A 57 -11.80 3.04 -6.66
N TYR A 58 -10.64 3.70 -6.56
CA TYR A 58 -10.57 5.15 -6.72
C TYR A 58 -10.82 5.58 -8.17
N ASN A 59 -10.33 4.82 -9.16
CA ASN A 59 -10.65 5.07 -10.57
C ASN A 59 -12.16 4.98 -10.83
N ASP A 60 -12.83 3.93 -10.35
CA ASP A 60 -14.29 3.78 -10.51
C ASP A 60 -15.06 4.96 -9.90
N ARG A 61 -14.59 5.47 -8.76
CA ARG A 61 -15.18 6.65 -8.09
C ARG A 61 -14.95 7.93 -8.91
N ILE A 62 -13.76 8.10 -9.48
CA ILE A 62 -13.44 9.24 -10.36
C ILE A 62 -14.31 9.19 -11.62
N ASP A 63 -14.43 8.02 -12.26
CA ASP A 63 -15.28 7.85 -13.44
C ASP A 63 -16.75 8.23 -13.14
N CYS A 64 -17.26 7.81 -11.98
CA CYS A 64 -18.60 8.18 -11.53
C CYS A 64 -18.73 9.70 -11.29
N LEU A 65 -17.72 10.33 -10.68
CA LEU A 65 -17.68 11.78 -10.43
C LEU A 65 -17.63 12.57 -11.74
N ASP A 66 -16.82 12.14 -12.69
CA ASP A 66 -16.67 12.77 -14.00
C ASP A 66 -17.96 12.65 -14.82
N TYR A 67 -18.58 11.47 -14.80
CA TYR A 67 -19.89 11.25 -15.42
C TYR A 67 -20.94 12.18 -14.82
N PHE A 68 -21.03 12.25 -13.49
CA PHE A 68 -21.98 13.12 -12.80
C PHE A 68 -21.77 14.59 -13.18
N THR A 69 -20.52 15.05 -13.16
CA THR A 69 -20.14 16.43 -13.50
C THR A 69 -20.48 16.75 -14.96
N TYR A 70 -20.17 15.85 -15.89
CA TYR A 70 -20.52 16.02 -17.29
C TYR A 70 -22.04 16.11 -17.49
N LYS A 71 -22.79 15.15 -16.92
CA LYS A 71 -24.23 15.01 -17.13
C LYS A 71 -25.04 16.13 -16.49
N HIS A 72 -24.64 16.57 -15.29
CA HIS A 72 -25.45 17.49 -14.48
C HIS A 72 -24.90 18.90 -14.42
N LEU A 73 -23.58 19.10 -14.51
CA LEU A 73 -22.98 20.42 -14.30
C LEU A 73 -22.49 21.09 -15.60
N ARG A 74 -22.16 20.31 -16.66
CA ARG A 74 -21.59 20.87 -17.91
C ARG A 74 -22.55 20.86 -19.10
N ASN A 75 -23.41 19.85 -19.23
CA ASN A 75 -24.36 19.73 -20.34
C ASN A 75 -25.80 20.22 -20.05
N GLY A 76 -25.99 21.06 -19.02
CA GLY A 76 -27.30 21.66 -18.72
C GLY A 76 -28.31 20.70 -18.09
N GLY A 77 -27.86 19.82 -17.19
CA GLY A 77 -28.75 18.95 -16.44
C GLY A 77 -29.44 19.68 -15.29
N ILE A 78 -30.57 20.33 -15.63
CA ILE A 78 -31.35 21.33 -14.85
C ILE A 78 -30.62 22.66 -14.71
#